data_AF-A0A0N1J6S5-F1
#
_entry.id   AF-A0A0N1J6S5-F1
#
_cell.length_a   1.000
_cell.length_b   1.000
_cell.length_c   1.000
_cell.angle_alpha   90.00
_cell.angle_beta   90.00
_cell.angle_gamma   90.00
#
_symmetry.space_group_name_H-M   'P 1'
#
loop_
_entity.id
_entity.type
_entity.pdbx_description
1 polymer ?
#
loop_
_entity_poly.entity_id
_entity_poly.type
_entity_poly.pdbx_seq_one_letter_code
_entity_poly.pdbx_strand_id
1 'polypeptide(L)'
;MGNVKKFLLLYVAIMGVLYGMFSVLSYNSIQIKIEKLEVLEEQYMKKEAEGEVSYSFKQQYTKEYQEYVRLQNRFQSFWMKWVFDFQEFKQP
;
A
#
# COMPACT_ATOMS: atom_id res chain seq x y z
N MET A 1 12.30 37.15 19.85
CA MET A 1 11.09 36.31 19.58
C MET A 1 10.71 36.17 18.11
N GLY A 2 10.88 37.19 17.24
CA GLY A 2 10.46 37.12 15.83
C GLY A 2 11.18 36.06 14.96
N ASN A 3 12.49 35.87 15.14
CA ASN A 3 13.25 34.90 14.35
C ASN A 3 12.91 33.44 14.69
N VAL A 4 12.64 33.13 15.97
CA VAL A 4 12.25 31.78 16.40
C VAL A 4 10.93 31.36 15.78
N LYS A 5 9.93 32.26 15.69
CA LYS A 5 8.67 32.00 14.98
C LYS A 5 8.89 31.71 13.49
N LYS A 6 9.78 32.45 12.83
CA LYS A 6 10.11 32.20 11.40
C LYS A 6 10.76 30.83 11.20
N PHE A 7 11.70 30.45 12.06
CA PHE A 7 12.31 29.12 12.01
C PHE A 7 11.31 28.00 12.29
N LEU A 8 10.41 28.18 13.26
CA LEU A 8 9.34 27.22 13.52
C LEU A 8 8.39 27.07 12.33
N LEU A 9 7.97 28.17 11.71
CA LEU A 9 7.13 28.12 10.51
C LEU A 9 7.82 27.43 9.33
N LEU A 10 9.11 27.73 9.11
CA LEU A 10 9.90 27.06 8.09
C LEU A 10 10.00 25.55 8.38
N TYR A 11 10.24 25.17 9.64
CA TYR A 11 10.32 23.78 10.04
C TYR A 11 9.00 23.05 9.82
N VAL A 12 7.87 23.65 10.22
CA VAL A 12 6.53 23.07 9.97
C VAL A 12 6.26 22.94 8.48
N ALA A 13 6.63 23.94 7.67
CA ALA A 13 6.47 23.88 6.22
C ALA A 13 7.30 22.74 5.59
N ILE A 14 8.56 22.60 5.99
CA ILE A 14 9.44 21.50 5.53
C ILE A 14 8.86 20.15 5.95
N MET A 15 8.45 20.01 7.20
CA MET A 15 7.84 18.78 7.70
C MET A 15 6.55 18.44 6.96
N GLY A 16 5.71 19.43 6.65
CA GLY A 16 4.50 19.25 5.85
C GLY A 16 4.79 18.77 4.43
N VAL A 17 5.80 19.35 3.77
CA VAL A 17 6.22 18.92 2.42
C VAL A 17 6.78 17.51 2.44
N LEU A 18 7.69 17.21 3.37
CA LEU A 18 8.25 15.86 3.51
C LEU A 18 7.15 14.84 3.79
N TYR A 19 6.22 15.17 4.69
CA TYR A 19 5.09 14.31 5.01
C TYR A 19 4.19 14.06 3.79
N GLY A 20 3.85 15.10 3.02
CA GLY A 20 3.07 14.96 1.79
C GLY A 20 3.78 14.07 0.77
N MET A 21 5.08 14.29 0.56
CA MET A 21 5.90 13.48 -0.34
C MET A 21 5.94 12.00 0.09
N PHE A 22 6.19 11.71 1.37
CA PHE A 22 6.20 10.34 1.88
C PHE A 22 4.83 9.68 1.79
N SER A 23 3.75 10.44 1.96
CA SER A 23 2.39 9.95 1.81
C SER A 23 2.11 9.52 0.36
N VAL A 24 2.50 10.33 -0.63
CA VAL A 24 2.33 10.00 -2.06
C VAL A 24 3.18 8.79 -2.46
N LEU A 25 4.46 8.75 -2.04
CA LEU A 25 5.33 7.61 -2.30
C LEU A 25 4.76 6.31 -1.71
N SER A 26 4.20 6.40 -0.51
CA SER A 26 3.54 5.28 0.15
C SER A 26 2.29 4.84 -0.61
N TYR A 27 1.44 5.79 -1.03
CA TYR A 27 0.24 5.50 -1.81
C TYR A 27 0.59 4.77 -3.11
N ASN A 28 1.56 5.28 -3.88
CA ASN A 28 1.99 4.66 -5.13
C ASN A 28 2.55 3.25 -4.92
N SER A 29 3.32 3.04 -3.84
CA SER A 29 3.82 1.70 -3.51
C SER A 29 2.69 0.69 -3.23
N ILE A 30 1.58 1.14 -2.64
CA ILE A 30 0.41 0.30 -2.39
C ILE A 30 -0.31 0.02 -3.70
N GLN A 31 -0.56 1.05 -4.52
CA GLN A 31 -1.21 0.90 -5.83
C GLN A 31 -0.49 -0.13 -6.71
N ILE A 32 0.84 -0.08 -6.78
CA ILE A 32 1.63 -1.07 -7.54
C ILE A 32 1.42 -2.50 -7.00
N LYS A 33 1.28 -2.66 -5.67
CA LYS A 33 1.01 -3.97 -5.06
C LYS A 33 -0.41 -4.46 -5.33
N ILE A 34 -1.38 -3.54 -5.34
CA ILE A 34 -2.78 -3.79 -5.71
C ILE A 34 -2.85 -4.27 -7.17
N GLU A 35 -2.30 -3.52 -8.12
CA GLU A 35 -2.26 -3.89 -9.54
C GLU A 35 -1.63 -5.28 -9.75
N LYS A 36 -0.53 -5.57 -9.05
CA LYS A 36 0.12 -6.88 -9.12
C LYS A 36 -0.78 -8.00 -8.59
N LEU A 37 -1.52 -7.74 -7.52
CA LEU A 37 -2.46 -8.71 -6.95
C LEU A 37 -3.65 -8.95 -7.87
N GLU A 38 -4.23 -7.92 -8.46
CA GLU A 38 -5.33 -8.05 -9.42
C GLU A 38 -4.94 -8.93 -10.61
N VAL A 39 -3.74 -8.72 -11.17
CA VAL A 39 -3.21 -9.56 -12.25
C VAL A 39 -3.02 -11.02 -11.79
N LEU A 40 -2.51 -11.23 -10.58
CA LEU A 40 -2.33 -12.58 -10.03
C LEU A 40 -3.67 -13.26 -9.73
N GLU A 41 -4.68 -12.52 -9.27
CA GLU A 41 -6.03 -13.00 -9.00
C GLU A 41 -6.73 -13.39 -10.30
N GLU A 42 -6.62 -12.57 -11.35
CA GLU A 42 -7.15 -12.91 -12.67
C GLU A 42 -6.50 -14.19 -13.23
N GLN A 43 -5.17 -14.32 -13.08
CA GLN A 43 -4.45 -15.54 -13.47
C GLN A 43 -4.83 -16.75 -12.62
N TYR A 44 -5.09 -16.56 -11.33
CA TYR A 44 -5.55 -17.59 -10.42
C TYR A 44 -6.90 -18.14 -10.89
N MET A 45 -7.86 -17.25 -11.14
CA MET A 45 -9.21 -17.63 -11.60
C MET A 45 -9.20 -18.38 -12.93
N LYS A 46 -8.34 -17.97 -13.87
CA LYS A 46 -8.15 -18.68 -15.15
C LYS A 46 -7.60 -20.08 -14.95
N LYS A 47 -6.51 -20.22 -14.18
CA LYS A 47 -5.89 -21.52 -13.89
C LYS A 47 -6.78 -22.43 -13.06
N GLU A 48 -7.60 -21.87 -12.18
CA GLU A 48 -8.57 -22.61 -11.38
C GLU A 48 -9.70 -23.16 -12.25
N ALA A 49 -10.20 -22.38 -13.21
CA ALA A 49 -11.15 -22.84 -14.21
C ALA A 49 -10.60 -23.96 -15.10
N GLU A 50 -9.29 -23.94 -15.37
CA GLU A 50 -8.59 -24.97 -16.17
C GLU A 50 -8.12 -26.17 -15.32
N GLY A 51 -8.22 -26.10 -13.99
CA GLY A 51 -7.72 -27.14 -13.08
C GLY A 51 -6.19 -27.20 -12.96
N GLU A 52 -5.47 -26.19 -13.46
CA GLU A 52 -4.00 -26.15 -13.57
C GLU A 52 -3.34 -25.25 -12.51
N VAL A 53 -3.98 -25.04 -11.35
CA VAL A 53 -3.38 -24.24 -10.28
C VAL A 53 -2.23 -25.00 -9.62
N SER A 54 -1.00 -24.68 -10.03
CA SER A 54 0.19 -25.24 -9.41
C SER A 54 0.33 -24.79 -7.95
N TYR A 55 0.88 -25.66 -7.10
CA TYR A 55 1.20 -25.32 -5.71
C TYR A 55 2.13 -24.10 -5.59
N SER A 56 3.10 -23.99 -6.50
CA SER A 56 4.01 -22.85 -6.57
C SER A 56 3.28 -21.53 -6.83
N PHE A 57 2.24 -21.55 -7.66
CA PHE A 57 1.44 -20.37 -7.96
C PHE A 57 0.59 -19.95 -6.77
N LYS A 58 -0.04 -20.92 -6.07
CA LYS A 58 -0.75 -20.66 -4.80
C LYS A 58 0.17 -20.01 -3.76
N GLN A 59 1.37 -20.56 -3.59
CA GLN A 59 2.34 -20.02 -2.62
C GLN A 59 2.79 -18.59 -2.98
N GLN A 60 2.97 -18.31 -4.28
CA GLN A 60 3.30 -16.97 -4.76
C GLN A 60 2.15 -15.98 -4.49
N TYR A 61 0.91 -16.36 -4.79
CA TYR A 61 -0.27 -15.54 -4.53
C TYR A 61 -0.44 -15.25 -3.04
N THR A 62 -0.39 -16.28 -2.19
CA THR A 62 -0.48 -16.11 -0.73
C THR A 62 0.61 -15.18 -0.19
N LYS A 63 1.85 -15.29 -0.71
CA LYS A 63 2.95 -14.43 -0.28
C LYS A 63 2.68 -12.96 -0.62
N GLU A 64 2.29 -12.67 -1.86
CA GLU A 64 1.99 -11.29 -2.29
C GLU A 64 0.78 -10.73 -1.53
N TYR A 65 -0.24 -11.55 -1.28
CA TYR A 65 -1.40 -11.16 -0.48
C TYR A 65 -1.01 -10.81 0.96
N GLN A 66 -0.18 -11.63 1.60
CA GLN A 66 0.31 -11.35 2.96
C GLN A 66 1.21 -10.10 3.02
N GLU A 67 2.00 -9.83 1.98
CA GLU A 67 2.78 -8.60 1.87
C GLU A 67 1.86 -7.38 1.75
N TYR A 68 0.82 -7.45 0.91
CA TYR A 68 -0.20 -6.41 0.81
C TYR A 68 -0.91 -6.16 2.15
N VAL A 69 -1.38 -7.20 2.84
CA VAL A 69 -2.04 -7.06 4.15
C VAL A 69 -1.09 -6.43 5.17
N ARG A 70 0.19 -6.82 5.20
CA ARG A 70 1.17 -6.19 6.08
C ARG A 70 1.39 -4.71 5.74
N LEU A 71 1.47 -4.38 4.45
CA LEU A 71 1.60 -2.99 4.01
C LEU A 71 0.36 -2.20 4.41
N GLN A 72 -0.84 -2.67 4.07
CA GLN A 72 -2.10 -2.04 4.42
C GLN A 72 -2.22 -1.82 5.93
N ASN A 73 -1.95 -2.83 6.76
CA ASN A 73 -1.98 -2.71 8.22
C ASN A 73 -0.96 -1.68 8.73
N ARG A 74 0.26 -1.66 8.19
CA ARG A 74 1.30 -0.68 8.57
C ARG A 74 0.92 0.75 8.15
N PHE A 75 0.20 0.91 7.05
CA PHE A 75 -0.22 2.22 6.54
C PHE A 75 -1.49 2.75 7.22
N GLN A 76 -2.46 1.88 7.49
CA GLN A 76 -3.68 2.21 8.22
C GLN A 76 -3.40 2.52 9.69
N SER A 77 -2.41 1.89 10.31
CA SER A 77 -2.08 2.11 11.72
C SER A 77 -1.35 3.42 12.01
N PHE A 78 -0.62 4.00 11.05
CA PHE A 78 0.25 5.15 11.33
C PHE A 78 -0.31 6.49 10.86
N TRP A 79 -0.77 6.65 9.60
CA TRP A 79 -1.12 8.00 9.06
C TRP A 79 -2.14 8.05 7.90
N MET A 80 -2.37 6.95 7.16
CA MET A 80 -3.13 7.02 5.91
C MET A 80 -4.64 6.78 6.08
N LYS A 81 -5.08 6.25 7.24
CA LYS A 81 -6.50 6.01 7.55
C LYS A 81 -7.38 7.26 7.38
N TRP A 82 -6.82 8.45 7.62
CA TRP A 82 -7.56 9.71 7.56
C TRP A 82 -7.45 10.41 6.21
N VAL A 83 -6.68 9.84 5.26
CA VAL A 83 -6.35 10.49 3.98
C VAL A 83 -6.83 9.66 2.78
N PHE A 84 -6.88 8.33 2.88
CA PHE A 84 -7.22 7.45 1.75
C PHE A 84 -8.14 6.29 2.15
N ASP A 85 -9.13 6.02 1.29
CA ASP A 85 -9.90 4.77 1.30
C ASP A 85 -9.12 3.67 0.56
N PHE A 86 -8.98 2.50 1.19
CA PHE A 86 -8.27 1.36 0.63
C PHE A 86 -9.27 0.26 0.26
N GLN A 87 -9.14 -0.32 -0.94
CA GLN A 87 -9.98 -1.45 -1.34
C GLN A 87 -9.62 -2.71 -0.54
N GLU A 88 -10.63 -3.45 -0.07
CA GLU A 88 -10.43 -4.73 0.62
C GLU A 88 -10.40 -5.89 -0.40
N PHE A 89 -9.27 -6.58 -0.48
CA PHE A 89 -9.15 -7.81 -1.27
C PHE A 89 -9.73 -9.00 -0.50
N LYS A 90 -10.49 -9.86 -1.18
CA LYS A 90 -11.04 -11.08 -0.59
C LYS A 90 -9.89 -11.97 -0.10
N GLN A 91 -10.06 -12.52 1.11
CA GLN A 91 -9.08 -13.46 1.65
C GLN A 91 -9.02 -14.72 0.77
N PRO A 92 -7.81 -15.22 0.44
CA PRO A 92 -7.62 -16.51 -0.23
C PRO A 92 -8.18 -17.68 0.56
#